data_AF-A0AAE3NC40-F1
#
_entry.id   AF-A0AAE3NC40-F1
#
_cell.length_a   1.000
_cell.length_b   1.000
_cell.length_c   1.000
_cell.angle_alpha   90.00
_cell.angle_beta   90.00
_cell.angle_gamma   90.00
#
_symmetry.space_group_name_H-M   'P 1'
#
loop_
_entity.id
_entity.type
_entity.pdbx_description
1 polymer ?
#
loop_
_entity_poly.entity_id
_entity_poly.type
_entity_poly.pdbx_seq_one_letter_code
_entity_poly.pdbx_strand_id
1 'polypeptide(L)' 'MLVILLEALAALALLALIVWWTMFHGRRRGELGEEGQDEAAAPPAEQRPPAAAARAPHEPPAH' A
#
# COMPACT_ATOMS: atom_id res chain seq x y z
N MET A 1 -44.34 -21.86 -16.81
CA MET A 1 -43.25 -21.68 -17.79
C MET A 1 -42.42 -20.43 -17.48
N LEU A 2 -43.02 -19.23 -17.42
CA LEU A 2 -42.30 -17.98 -17.09
C LEU A 2 -41.64 -17.98 -15.69
N VAL A 3 -42.26 -18.63 -14.69
CA VAL A 3 -41.70 -18.74 -13.32
C VAL A 3 -40.32 -19.40 -13.32
N ILE A 4 -40.15 -20.46 -14.12
CA ILE A 4 -38.91 -21.23 -14.23
C ILE A 4 -37.81 -20.38 -14.88
N LEU A 5 -38.19 -19.57 -15.87
CA LEU A 5 -37.28 -18.65 -16.54
C LEU A 5 -36.84 -17.52 -15.60
N LEU A 6 -37.75 -16.98 -14.78
CA LEU A 6 -37.45 -15.98 -13.76
C LEU A 6 -36.49 -16.52 -12.70
N GLU A 7 -36.77 -17.73 -12.18
CA GLU A 7 -35.93 -18.43 -11.20
C GLU A 7 -34.52 -18.68 -11.76
N ALA A 8 -34.41 -19.14 -13.00
CA ALA A 8 -33.12 -19.37 -13.64
C ALA A 8 -32.33 -18.06 -13.82
N LEU A 9 -32.98 -16.97 -14.24
CA LEU A 9 -32.37 -15.64 -14.34
C LEU A 9 -31.91 -15.12 -12.97
N ALA A 10 -32.74 -15.28 -11.95
CA ALA A 10 -32.41 -14.89 -10.58
C ALA A 10 -31.24 -15.71 -10.02
N ALA A 11 -31.25 -17.03 -10.22
CA ALA A 11 -30.18 -17.93 -9.81
C ALA A 11 -28.86 -17.60 -10.53
N LEU A 12 -28.91 -17.31 -11.84
CA LEU A 12 -27.76 -16.90 -12.62
C LEU A 12 -27.18 -15.57 -12.13
N ALA A 13 -28.05 -14.58 -11.87
CA ALA A 13 -27.65 -13.29 -11.32
C ALA A 13 -27.04 -13.43 -9.91
N LEU A 14 -27.65 -14.25 -9.04
CA LEU A 14 -27.17 -14.51 -7.69
C LEU A 14 -25.81 -15.23 -7.72
N LEU A 15 -25.64 -16.21 -8.61
CA LEU A 15 -24.38 -16.91 -8.80
C LEU A 15 -23.28 -15.95 -9.25
N ALA A 16 -23.56 -15.09 -10.24
CA ALA A 16 -22.61 -14.08 -10.70
C ALA A 16 -22.28 -13.08 -9.60
N LEU A 17 -23.27 -12.66 -8.81
CA LEU A 17 -23.10 -11.76 -7.67
C LEU A 17 -22.16 -12.38 -6.64
N ILE A 18 -22.35 -13.66 -6.29
CA ILE A 18 -21.50 -14.39 -5.33
C ILE A 18 -20.09 -14.58 -5.87
N VAL A 19 -19.91 -14.99 -7.13
CA VAL A 19 -18.58 -15.16 -7.73
C VAL A 19 -17.84 -13.82 -7.81
N TRP A 20 -18.51 -12.77 -8.28
CA TRP A 20 -17.95 -11.43 -8.31
C TRP A 20 -17.60 -10.95 -6.91
N TRP A 21 -18.51 -11.13 -5.95
CA TRP A 21 -18.27 -10.79 -4.55
C TRP A 21 -17.09 -11.55 -3.97
N THR A 22 -16.99 -12.87 -4.16
CA THR A 22 -15.88 -13.66 -3.62
C THR A 22 -14.53 -13.28 -4.21
N MET A 23 -14.45 -12.95 -5.50
CA MET A 23 -13.20 -12.45 -6.10
C MET A 23 -12.89 -10.99 -5.72
N PHE A 24 -13.90 -10.14 -5.57
CA PHE A 24 -13.72 -8.70 -5.44
C PHE A 24 -13.69 -8.22 -3.98
N HIS A 25 -14.33 -8.94 -3.05
CA HIS A 25 -14.31 -8.65 -1.61
C HIS A 25 -12.99 -9.08 -0.95
N GLY A 26 -12.21 -9.95 -1.60
CA GLY A 26 -10.87 -10.34 -1.16
C GLY A 26 -9.79 -9.26 -1.35
N ARG A 27 -10.03 -8.24 -2.19
CA ARG A 27 -9.03 -7.19 -2.49
C ARG A 27 -9.09 -5.98 -1.55
N ARG A 28 -9.74 -6.10 -0.40
CA ARG A 28 -9.89 -5.05 0.63
C ARG A 28 -8.98 -5.25 1.86
N ARG A 29 -7.79 -5.86 1.67
CA ARG A 29 -6.79 -5.95 2.75
C ARG A 29 -5.39 -6.20 2.19
N GLY A 30 -4.69 -5.13 1.81
CA GLY A 30 -3.31 -5.24 1.34
C GLY A 30 -2.51 -3.94 1.41
N GLU A 31 -3.16 -2.78 1.37
CA GLU A 31 -2.43 -1.51 1.30
C GLU A 31 -3.37 -0.31 1.57
N LEU A 32 -3.97 -0.25 2.75
CA LEU A 32 -4.02 1.07 3.38
C LEU A 32 -2.72 1.14 4.18
N GLY A 33 -1.74 1.87 3.64
CA GLY A 33 -0.62 2.33 4.43
C GLY A 33 -1.18 3.09 5.62
N GLU A 34 -1.21 2.44 6.79
CA GLU A 34 -1.37 3.13 8.07
C GLU A 34 -0.13 3.99 8.40
N GLU A 35 0.89 4.01 7.55
CA GLU A 35 2.06 4.90 7.64
C GLU A 35 1.88 6.22 6.86
N GLY A 36 0.66 6.58 6.50
CA GLY A 36 0.34 7.87 5.87
C GLY A 36 0.02 9.01 6.85
N GLN A 37 0.32 8.91 8.15
CA GLN A 37 -0.16 9.89 9.14
C GLN A 37 0.87 10.57 10.06
N ASP A 38 2.18 10.26 10.04
CA ASP A 38 3.12 10.93 10.97
C ASP A 38 4.32 11.70 10.35
N GLU A 39 4.66 11.55 9.07
CA GLU A 39 5.89 12.18 8.51
C GLU A 39 5.62 13.22 7.41
N ALA A 40 4.57 14.04 7.56
CA ALA A 40 4.30 15.13 6.60
C ALA A 40 3.79 16.43 7.24
N ALA A 41 4.19 16.71 8.48
CA ALA A 41 3.90 18.01 9.10
C ALA A 41 5.00 18.50 10.06
N ALA A 42 6.23 18.70 9.55
CA ALA A 42 7.10 19.80 10.00
C ALA A 42 8.17 20.14 8.94
N PRO A 43 8.20 21.38 8.39
CA PRO A 43 9.27 21.86 7.52
C PRO A 43 10.41 22.51 8.37
N PRO A 44 11.45 23.09 7.75
CA PRO A 44 12.78 22.54 7.52
C PRO A 44 13.81 23.21 8.45
N ALA A 45 14.30 22.51 9.47
CA ALA A 45 15.42 22.99 10.27
C ALA A 45 16.68 22.18 9.96
N GLU A 46 17.73 22.90 9.58
CA GLU A 46 19.12 22.46 9.59
C GLU A 46 19.63 21.69 8.35
N GLN A 47 19.40 22.27 7.15
CA GLN A 47 20.45 22.26 6.13
C GLN A 47 21.66 23.02 6.69
N ARG A 48 22.51 22.34 7.46
CA ARG A 48 23.83 22.85 7.84
C ARG A 48 24.73 22.79 6.60
N PRO A 49 25.38 23.89 6.20
CA PRO A 49 26.16 23.93 4.97
C PRO A 49 27.37 22.98 5.01
N PRO A 50 27.83 22.52 3.84
CA PRO A 50 28.91 21.55 3.68
C PRO A 50 30.27 22.20 3.96
N ALA A 51 31.23 21.38 4.42
CA ALA A 51 32.65 21.69 4.61
C ALA A 51 33.02 22.58 5.82
N ALA A 52 33.46 21.99 6.95
CA ALA A 52 34.44 22.66 7.85
C ALA A 52 35.07 21.81 8.97
N ALA A 53 34.50 20.71 9.47
CA ALA A 53 34.97 20.13 10.74
C ALA A 53 35.22 18.61 10.68
N ALA A 54 36.39 18.19 11.19
CA ALA A 54 36.91 16.83 11.31
C ALA A 54 37.37 16.20 9.99
N ARG A 55 38.54 16.54 9.40
CA ARG A 55 39.90 16.36 9.95
C ARG A 55 40.07 15.05 10.75
N ALA A 56 40.45 13.99 10.06
CA ALA A 56 41.48 13.04 10.50
C ALA A 56 41.88 12.12 9.31
N PRO A 57 43.13 12.12 8.84
CA PRO A 57 43.59 11.13 7.86
C PRO A 57 43.59 9.73 8.49
N HIS A 58 42.92 8.78 7.85
CA HIS A 58 43.03 7.36 8.19
C HIS A 58 44.23 6.77 7.44
N GLU A 59 45.40 6.72 8.08
CA GLU A 59 46.48 5.81 7.69
C GLU A 59 47.03 5.11 8.93
N PRO A 60 46.95 3.77 8.97
CA PRO A 60 47.91 2.96 9.72
C PRO A 60 48.70 2.02 8.77
N PRO A 61 49.92 1.62 9.18
CA PRO A 61 50.99 1.20 8.29
C PRO A 61 50.81 -0.19 7.67
N ALA A 62 51.33 -0.34 6.46
CA ALA A 62 51.59 -1.64 5.84
C ALA A 62 52.52 -2.47 6.73
N HIS A 63 52.07 -3.67 7.09
CA HIS A 63 52.88 -4.75 7.64
C HIS A 63 53.12 -5.81 6.58
#